data_AF-A0A0C3B5K0-F1
#
_entry.id   AF-A0A0C3B5K0-F1
#
_cell.length_a   1.000
_cell.length_b   1.000
_cell.length_c   1.000
_cell.angle_alpha   90.00
_cell.angle_beta   90.00
_cell.angle_gamma   90.00
#
_symmetry.space_group_name_H-M   'P 1'
#
loop_
_entity.id
_entity.type
_entity.pdbx_description
1 polymer ?
#
loop_
_entity_poly.entity_id
_entity_poly.type
_entity_poly.pdbx_seq_one_letter_code
_entity_poly.pdbx_strand_id
1 'polypeptide(L)'
;MSQVFVVDDSDPGIVYHGNWTKLAAVTTLAISGGTTNEYNSTVHGSHTAGDTLTYSFTGTSLGVWGTLDRTAMLGSPNATFTMDNLPPFTFNQTGHVKSDLPNNSMSHLLLYQSPRLADGEHTLTVTVAPSATQAMFYVDFFMIEKEGPGNVIVDDFDMRLSFEGD
;
A
#
# COMPACT_ATOMS: atom_id res chain seq x y z
N MET A 1 18.02 -15.25 9.50
CA MET A 1 16.67 -14.88 9.95
C MET A 1 16.24 -13.73 9.07
N SER A 2 15.05 -13.82 8.50
CA SER A 2 14.43 -12.70 7.78
C SER A 2 13.71 -11.80 8.77
N GLN A 3 13.65 -10.51 8.47
CA GLN A 3 12.92 -9.51 9.24
C GLN A 3 11.92 -8.80 8.33
N VAL A 4 10.79 -8.40 8.90
CA VAL A 4 9.76 -7.63 8.22
C VAL A 4 9.80 -6.19 8.72
N PHE A 5 9.81 -5.25 7.80
CA PHE A 5 9.75 -3.81 8.07
C PHE A 5 8.47 -3.25 7.45
N VAL A 6 7.72 -2.46 8.21
CA VAL A 6 6.57 -1.70 7.71
C VAL A 6 7.03 -0.29 7.38
N VAL A 7 6.66 0.20 6.20
CA VAL A 7 6.98 1.55 5.71
C VAL A 7 5.68 2.25 5.36
N ASP A 8 5.39 3.32 6.09
CA ASP A 8 4.22 4.17 5.91
C ASP A 8 4.19 4.81 4.51
N ASP A 9 3.01 5.01 3.92
CA ASP A 9 2.85 5.73 2.65
C ASP A 9 3.38 7.19 2.70
N SER A 10 3.52 7.77 3.89
CA SER A 10 4.11 9.10 4.07
C SER A 10 5.63 9.10 4.24
N ASP A 11 6.30 7.95 4.12
CA ASP A 11 7.75 7.88 4.18
C ASP A 11 8.39 8.75 3.08
N PRO A 12 9.36 9.63 3.41
CA PRO A 12 9.95 10.54 2.44
C PRO A 12 10.78 9.85 1.35
N GLY A 13 11.10 8.56 1.50
CA GLY A 13 11.70 7.73 0.46
C GLY A 13 10.72 7.34 -0.65
N ILE A 14 9.41 7.48 -0.42
CA ILE A 14 8.37 7.26 -1.43
C ILE A 14 8.17 8.55 -2.23
N VAL A 15 8.41 8.47 -3.53
CA VAL A 15 8.28 9.61 -4.44
C VAL A 15 7.02 9.46 -5.26
N TYR A 16 6.11 10.42 -5.08
CA TYR A 16 4.85 10.52 -5.82
C TYR A 16 5.00 11.53 -6.97
N HIS A 17 4.62 11.12 -8.18
CA HIS A 17 4.59 11.96 -9.37
C HIS A 17 3.18 12.03 -9.95
N GLY A 18 2.73 13.25 -10.26
CA GLY A 18 1.39 13.51 -10.79
C GLY A 18 0.44 14.06 -9.72
N ASN A 19 -0.83 13.67 -9.79
CA ASN A 19 -1.94 14.21 -8.99
C ASN A 19 -2.31 13.29 -7.82
N TRP A 20 -1.32 12.91 -7.01
CA TRP A 20 -1.54 12.17 -5.77
C TRP A 20 -2.06 13.08 -4.67
N THR A 21 -3.03 12.58 -3.92
CA THR A 21 -3.61 13.28 -2.78
C THR A 21 -3.33 12.49 -1.51
N LYS A 22 -2.68 13.13 -0.54
CA LYS A 22 -2.56 12.61 0.83
C LYS A 22 -3.86 12.88 1.60
N LEU A 23 -4.40 11.85 2.21
CA LEU A 23 -5.61 11.88 3.02
C LEU A 23 -5.33 11.26 4.39
N ALA A 24 -6.14 11.59 5.40
CA ALA A 24 -6.09 10.91 6.69
C ALA A 24 -6.85 9.56 6.67
N ALA A 25 -7.78 9.41 5.72
CA ALA A 25 -8.48 8.17 5.41
C ALA A 25 -9.23 8.26 4.09
N VAL A 26 -9.57 7.09 3.56
CA VAL A 26 -10.68 6.95 2.63
C VAL A 26 -11.96 7.40 3.34
N THR A 27 -12.67 8.38 2.78
CA THR A 27 -13.76 9.14 3.45
C THR A 27 -14.87 8.31 4.12
N THR A 28 -15.09 7.08 3.69
CA THR A 28 -16.03 6.11 4.28
C THR A 28 -15.49 5.34 5.46
N LEU A 29 -14.16 5.29 5.63
CA LEU A 29 -13.46 4.70 6.78
C LEU A 29 -13.07 5.74 7.83
N ALA A 30 -13.37 7.02 7.61
CA ALA A 30 -13.18 8.05 8.61
C ALA A 30 -14.13 7.81 9.79
N ILE A 31 -13.60 7.32 10.90
CA ILE A 31 -14.37 7.06 12.12
C ILE A 31 -14.54 8.39 12.88
N SER A 32 -15.71 8.58 13.50
CA SER A 32 -15.94 9.66 14.45
C SER A 32 -14.94 9.53 15.61
N GLY A 33 -13.98 10.45 15.70
CA GLY A 33 -12.91 10.41 16.72
C GLY A 33 -11.50 10.65 16.18
N GLY A 34 -11.32 10.68 14.85
CA GLY A 34 -10.06 11.08 14.22
C GLY A 34 -9.06 9.94 13.98
N THR A 35 -9.29 8.75 14.52
CA THR A 35 -8.55 7.53 14.16
C THR A 35 -9.22 6.84 12.97
N THR A 36 -8.39 6.33 12.06
CA THR A 36 -8.85 5.70 10.83
C THR A 36 -8.30 4.29 10.71
N ASN A 37 -8.84 3.49 9.79
CA ASN A 37 -8.38 2.12 9.55
C ASN A 37 -7.15 2.05 8.65
N GLU A 38 -6.53 3.19 8.32
CA GLU A 38 -5.28 3.26 7.56
C GLU A 38 -4.10 3.26 8.53
N TYR A 39 -2.98 2.69 8.11
CA TYR A 39 -1.76 2.71 8.90
C TYR A 39 -1.35 4.17 9.18
N ASN A 40 -1.03 4.45 10.45
CA ASN A 40 -0.70 5.80 10.94
C ASN A 40 -1.73 6.90 10.59
N SER A 41 -2.97 6.52 10.24
CA SER A 41 -4.00 7.43 9.74
C SER A 41 -3.52 8.28 8.56
N THR A 42 -2.77 7.69 7.63
CA THR A 42 -2.36 8.30 6.36
C THR A 42 -2.67 7.38 5.19
N VAL A 43 -3.10 7.95 4.06
CA VAL A 43 -3.29 7.20 2.82
C VAL A 43 -3.07 8.12 1.63
N HIS A 44 -2.39 7.63 0.59
CA HIS A 44 -2.22 8.36 -0.67
C HIS A 44 -3.08 7.75 -1.76
N GLY A 45 -3.84 8.60 -2.42
CA GLY A 45 -4.73 8.18 -3.50
C GLY A 45 -4.51 8.95 -4.80
N SER A 46 -4.64 8.26 -5.93
CA SER A 46 -4.80 8.88 -7.24
C SER A 46 -5.77 8.10 -8.14
N HIS A 47 -6.45 8.79 -9.04
CA HIS A 47 -7.27 8.21 -10.12
C HIS A 47 -6.80 8.67 -11.51
N THR A 48 -5.68 9.40 -11.60
CA THR A 48 -5.20 9.97 -12.85
C THR A 48 -4.28 8.98 -13.55
N ALA A 49 -4.69 8.52 -14.73
CA ALA A 49 -3.86 7.59 -15.51
C ALA A 49 -2.50 8.20 -15.86
N GLY A 50 -1.43 7.44 -15.61
CA GLY A 50 -0.04 7.88 -15.81
C GLY A 50 0.61 8.51 -14.58
N ASP A 51 -0.13 8.78 -13.50
CA ASP A 51 0.47 9.11 -12.22
C ASP A 51 1.30 7.93 -11.71
N THR A 52 2.45 8.22 -11.11
CA THR A 52 3.37 7.18 -10.62
C THR A 52 3.77 7.36 -9.17
N LEU A 53 4.09 6.25 -8.53
CA LEU A 53 4.78 6.17 -7.25
C LEU A 53 6.04 5.35 -7.45
N THR A 54 7.17 5.81 -6.91
CA THR A 54 8.44 5.06 -6.93
C THR A 54 9.01 4.94 -5.53
N TYR A 55 9.53 3.76 -5.22
CA TYR A 55 10.16 3.49 -3.92
C TYR A 55 11.34 2.53 -4.08
N SER A 56 12.50 2.93 -3.56
CA SER A 56 13.71 2.10 -3.53
C SER A 56 13.94 1.55 -2.13
N PHE A 57 14.18 0.24 -2.03
CA PHE A 57 14.35 -0.46 -0.76
C PHE A 57 15.49 -1.47 -0.83
N THR A 58 15.98 -1.89 0.35
CA THR A 58 16.94 -2.99 0.45
C THR A 58 16.29 -4.19 1.13
N GLY A 59 16.20 -5.32 0.42
CA GLY A 59 15.61 -6.54 0.95
C GLY A 59 15.44 -7.63 -0.10
N THR A 60 14.66 -8.66 0.23
CA THR A 60 14.39 -9.83 -0.61
C THR A 60 12.93 -9.93 -1.06
N SER A 61 12.04 -9.10 -0.53
CA SER A 61 10.61 -9.11 -0.87
C SER A 61 9.96 -7.79 -0.50
N LEU A 62 8.94 -7.37 -1.26
CA LEU A 62 8.09 -6.23 -0.95
C LEU A 62 6.61 -6.53 -1.23
N GLY A 63 5.75 -6.21 -0.27
CA GLY A 63 4.30 -6.17 -0.41
C GLY A 63 3.76 -4.75 -0.36
N VAL A 64 2.80 -4.42 -1.22
CA VAL A 64 2.10 -3.12 -1.22
C VAL A 64 0.69 -3.34 -0.69
N TRP A 65 0.33 -2.57 0.32
CA TRP A 65 -0.97 -2.64 0.98
C TRP A 65 -1.74 -1.34 0.80
N GLY A 66 -3.05 -1.43 0.76
CA GLY A 66 -3.90 -0.26 0.60
C GLY A 66 -5.39 -0.57 0.76
N THR A 67 -6.19 0.37 0.28
CA THR A 67 -7.63 0.40 0.55
C THR A 67 -8.45 0.38 -0.72
N LEU A 68 -9.51 -0.43 -0.74
CA LEU A 68 -10.52 -0.42 -1.79
C LEU A 68 -11.80 0.23 -1.28
N ASP A 69 -12.30 1.25 -1.98
CA ASP A 69 -13.51 1.98 -1.60
C ASP A 69 -14.70 1.62 -2.49
N ARG A 70 -15.74 1.00 -1.90
CA ARG A 70 -17.08 0.80 -2.50
C ARG A 70 -17.01 0.39 -3.97
N THR A 71 -16.26 -0.66 -4.27
CA THR A 71 -15.93 -1.08 -5.65
C THR A 71 -17.15 -1.43 -6.50
N ALA A 72 -18.33 -1.70 -5.92
CA ALA A 72 -19.57 -1.88 -6.67
C ALA A 72 -20.26 -0.57 -7.06
N MET A 73 -19.96 0.53 -6.38
CA MET A 73 -20.53 1.86 -6.63
C MET A 73 -19.56 2.78 -7.39
N LEU A 74 -18.29 2.81 -6.96
CA LEU A 74 -17.25 3.66 -7.54
C LEU A 74 -16.45 2.95 -8.64
N GLY A 75 -16.65 1.64 -8.80
CA GLY A 75 -15.84 0.77 -9.63
C GLY A 75 -14.47 0.47 -9.02
N SER A 76 -13.65 -0.27 -9.76
CA SER A 76 -12.37 -0.79 -9.27
C SER A 76 -11.20 0.00 -9.88
N PRO A 77 -10.18 0.37 -9.09
CA PRO A 77 -9.01 1.06 -9.61
C PRO A 77 -8.11 0.11 -10.40
N ASN A 78 -7.39 0.65 -11.39
CA ASN A 78 -6.40 -0.09 -12.16
C ASN A 78 -5.02 0.48 -11.86
N ALA A 79 -4.03 -0.40 -11.69
CA ALA A 79 -2.64 -0.01 -11.51
C ALA A 79 -1.71 -1.08 -12.10
N THR A 80 -0.48 -0.68 -12.42
CA THR A 80 0.58 -1.59 -12.85
C THR A 80 1.75 -1.46 -11.90
N PHE A 81 2.28 -2.60 -11.45
CA PHE A 81 3.43 -2.70 -10.56
C PHE A 81 4.61 -3.27 -11.34
N THR A 82 5.72 -2.54 -11.36
CA THR A 82 6.96 -2.97 -11.99
C THR A 82 8.05 -2.97 -10.93
N MET A 83 8.65 -4.14 -10.72
CA MET A 83 9.78 -4.33 -9.81
C MET A 83 11.05 -4.45 -10.64
N ASP A 84 11.99 -3.51 -10.49
CA ASP A 84 13.21 -3.41 -11.29
C ASP A 84 12.92 -3.53 -12.80
N ASN A 85 13.51 -4.55 -13.45
CA ASN A 85 13.33 -4.88 -14.86
C ASN A 85 12.44 -6.13 -15.06
N LEU A 86 11.68 -6.52 -14.04
CA LEU A 86 10.76 -7.66 -14.14
C LEU A 86 9.51 -7.29 -14.94
N PRO A 87 8.82 -8.29 -15.54
CA PRO A 87 7.56 -8.04 -16.22
C PRO A 87 6.53 -7.36 -15.30
N PRO A 88 5.75 -6.41 -15.83
CA PRO A 88 4.75 -5.69 -15.04
C PRO A 88 3.64 -6.62 -14.56
N PHE A 89 3.21 -6.42 -13.30
CA PHE A 89 1.98 -7.00 -12.76
C PHE A 89 0.84 -6.00 -12.89
N THR A 90 -0.23 -6.38 -13.60
CA THR A 90 -1.41 -5.53 -13.81
C THR A 90 -2.49 -5.85 -12.80
N PHE A 91 -2.73 -4.93 -11.86
CA PHE A 91 -3.79 -5.04 -10.88
C PHE A 91 -5.17 -4.79 -11.50
N ASN A 92 -6.17 -5.51 -11.00
CA ASN A 92 -7.57 -5.46 -11.43
C ASN A 92 -7.86 -5.87 -12.90
N GLN A 93 -6.85 -6.21 -13.71
CA GLN A 93 -7.05 -6.79 -15.04
C GLN A 93 -7.24 -8.32 -15.03
N THR A 94 -6.86 -8.97 -13.93
CA THR A 94 -6.96 -10.42 -13.72
C THR A 94 -8.24 -10.83 -12.95
N GLY A 95 -9.15 -9.89 -12.66
CA GLY A 95 -10.39 -10.16 -11.90
C GLY A 95 -10.20 -10.32 -10.39
N HIS A 96 -9.07 -9.87 -9.84
CA HIS A 96 -8.75 -10.00 -8.41
C HIS A 96 -9.53 -9.03 -7.51
N VAL A 97 -10.04 -7.92 -8.06
CA VAL A 97 -10.93 -7.03 -7.30
C VAL A 97 -12.36 -7.48 -7.56
N LYS A 98 -12.98 -8.10 -6.56
CA LYS A 98 -14.42 -8.31 -6.61
C LYS A 98 -15.12 -6.96 -6.45
N SER A 99 -16.05 -6.70 -7.37
CA SER A 99 -16.95 -5.55 -7.32
C SER A 99 -18.15 -5.91 -6.42
N ASP A 100 -17.88 -6.30 -5.17
CA ASP A 100 -18.88 -6.78 -4.21
C ASP A 100 -18.97 -5.91 -2.94
N LEU A 101 -18.37 -4.71 -2.98
CA LEU A 101 -18.47 -3.71 -1.93
C LEU A 101 -19.43 -2.60 -2.34
N PRO A 102 -20.75 -2.70 -2.05
CA PRO A 102 -21.71 -1.66 -2.39
C PRO A 102 -21.57 -0.41 -1.52
N ASN A 103 -21.40 -0.59 -0.20
CA ASN A 103 -21.39 0.51 0.77
C ASN A 103 -20.21 0.47 1.74
N ASN A 104 -19.28 -0.48 1.56
CA ASN A 104 -18.16 -0.70 2.46
C ASN A 104 -16.84 -0.42 1.74
N SER A 105 -15.80 -0.22 2.53
CA SER A 105 -14.42 -0.15 2.06
C SER A 105 -13.61 -1.19 2.82
N MET A 106 -12.55 -1.71 2.21
CA MET A 106 -11.66 -2.70 2.80
C MET A 106 -10.26 -2.12 2.83
N SER A 107 -9.73 -1.86 4.02
CA SER A 107 -8.35 -1.44 4.22
C SER A 107 -7.42 -2.63 4.46
N HIS A 108 -6.12 -2.37 4.47
CA HIS A 108 -5.07 -3.38 4.66
C HIS A 108 -5.22 -4.56 3.69
N LEU A 109 -5.54 -4.28 2.43
CA LEU A 109 -5.56 -5.27 1.37
C LEU A 109 -4.20 -5.34 0.67
N LEU A 110 -3.67 -6.55 0.50
CA LEU A 110 -2.48 -6.79 -0.31
C LEU A 110 -2.81 -6.54 -1.79
N LEU A 111 -2.31 -5.43 -2.33
CA LEU A 111 -2.52 -5.01 -3.71
C LEU A 111 -1.50 -5.65 -4.66
N TYR A 112 -0.28 -5.83 -4.15
CA TYR A 112 0.82 -6.43 -4.90
C TYR A 112 1.80 -7.13 -3.95
N GLN A 113 2.35 -8.25 -4.42
CA GLN A 113 3.44 -8.96 -3.76
C GLN A 113 4.53 -9.20 -4.80
N SER A 114 5.75 -8.76 -4.52
CA SER A 114 6.90 -9.06 -5.36
C SER A 114 7.18 -10.58 -5.35
N PRO A 115 7.77 -11.14 -6.42
CA PRO A 115 8.44 -12.42 -6.29
C PRO A 115 9.60 -12.31 -5.29
N ARG A 116 10.18 -13.46 -4.89
CA ARG A 116 11.41 -13.45 -4.10
C ARG A 116 12.54 -12.85 -4.93
N LEU A 117 13.17 -11.81 -4.40
CA LEU A 117 14.28 -11.08 -4.99
C LEU A 117 15.61 -11.57 -4.38
N ALA A 118 16.71 -11.23 -5.04
CA ALA A 118 18.03 -11.35 -4.43
C ALA A 118 18.11 -10.38 -3.22
N ASP A 119 18.99 -10.63 -2.25
CA ASP A 119 19.24 -9.62 -1.23
C ASP A 119 20.01 -8.46 -1.86
N GLY A 120 19.44 -7.27 -1.83
CA GLY A 120 20.03 -6.11 -2.49
C GLY A 120 19.08 -4.92 -2.55
N GLU A 121 19.50 -3.89 -3.28
CA GLU A 121 18.68 -2.73 -3.57
C GLU A 121 17.74 -3.02 -4.75
N HIS A 122 16.46 -2.68 -4.57
CA HIS A 122 15.39 -2.89 -5.53
C HIS A 122 14.53 -1.63 -5.63
N THR A 123 13.92 -1.41 -6.79
CA THR A 123 13.04 -0.28 -7.03
C THR A 123 11.68 -0.76 -7.53
N LEU A 124 10.64 -0.40 -6.77
CA LEU A 124 9.26 -0.52 -7.20
C LEU A 124 8.85 0.75 -7.94
N THR A 125 8.18 0.59 -9.08
CA THR A 125 7.38 1.63 -9.74
C THR A 125 5.94 1.18 -9.83
N VAL A 126 5.03 1.98 -9.29
CA VAL A 126 3.57 1.81 -9.44
C VAL A 126 3.08 2.88 -10.40
N THR A 127 2.28 2.48 -11.39
CA THR A 127 1.65 3.39 -12.35
C THR A 127 0.14 3.23 -12.31
N VAL A 128 -0.58 4.32 -12.05
CA VAL A 128 -2.05 4.34 -12.11
C VAL A 128 -2.47 4.14 -13.56
N ALA A 129 -3.27 3.12 -13.81
CA ALA A 129 -3.75 2.78 -15.14
C ALA A 129 -5.17 3.34 -15.38
N PRO A 130 -5.58 3.54 -16.64
CA PRO A 130 -6.93 3.99 -16.94
C PRO A 130 -7.96 3.03 -16.35
N SER A 131 -8.96 3.58 -15.66
CA SER A 131 -10.15 2.85 -15.23
C SER A 131 -11.39 3.43 -15.92
N ALA A 132 -12.39 2.57 -16.16
CA ALA A 132 -13.67 2.98 -16.74
C ALA A 132 -14.47 3.89 -15.78
N THR A 133 -14.17 3.78 -14.49
CA THR A 133 -14.69 4.65 -13.44
C THR A 133 -13.52 5.43 -12.87
N GLN A 134 -13.72 6.65 -12.38
CA GLN A 134 -12.67 7.43 -11.73
C GLN A 134 -12.37 6.89 -10.31
N ALA A 135 -12.33 5.57 -10.16
CA ALA A 135 -12.01 4.89 -8.92
C ALA A 135 -10.60 5.25 -8.47
N MET A 136 -10.48 5.70 -7.23
CA MET A 136 -9.21 6.03 -6.62
C MET A 136 -8.41 4.75 -6.31
N PHE A 137 -7.15 4.76 -6.70
CA PHE A 137 -6.16 3.79 -6.27
C PHE A 137 -5.48 4.30 -5.00
N TYR A 138 -5.74 3.66 -3.86
CA TYR A 138 -5.19 4.03 -2.57
C TYR A 138 -4.05 3.12 -2.14
N VAL A 139 -2.95 3.70 -1.67
CA VAL A 139 -1.80 3.03 -1.07
C VAL A 139 -1.64 3.53 0.36
N ASP A 140 -1.43 2.61 1.29
CA ASP A 140 -1.43 2.86 2.73
C ASP A 140 -0.06 2.54 3.36
N PHE A 141 0.50 1.36 3.09
CA PHE A 141 1.85 1.04 3.55
C PHE A 141 2.51 -0.07 2.73
N PHE A 142 3.81 -0.24 2.94
CA PHE A 142 4.64 -1.27 2.34
C PHE A 142 5.16 -2.21 3.43
N MET A 143 5.29 -3.49 3.10
CA MET A 143 6.00 -4.47 3.93
C MET A 143 7.23 -4.97 3.19
N ILE A 144 8.40 -4.89 3.81
CA ILE A 144 9.67 -5.31 3.22
C ILE A 144 10.23 -6.47 4.02
N GLU A 145 10.61 -7.55 3.35
CA GLU A 145 11.42 -8.60 3.97
C GLU A 145 12.90 -8.38 3.66
N LYS A 146 13.77 -8.53 4.65
CA LYS A 146 15.23 -8.45 4.48
C LYS A 146 15.92 -9.60 5.19
N GLU A 147 16.96 -10.15 4.58
CA GLU A 147 17.84 -11.15 5.21
C GLU A 147 18.95 -10.45 5.99
N GLY A 148 19.12 -10.77 7.27
CA GLY A 148 20.26 -10.27 8.06
C GLY A 148 19.99 -10.19 9.56
N PRO A 149 21.04 -10.01 10.37
CA PRO A 149 20.86 -9.65 11.77
C PRO A 149 20.41 -8.18 11.84
N GLY A 150 19.19 -7.95 12.29
CA GLY A 150 18.70 -6.62 12.64
C GLY A 150 17.82 -6.69 13.88
N ASN A 151 17.28 -5.56 14.32
CA ASN A 151 16.21 -5.57 15.31
C ASN A 151 14.89 -5.73 14.57
N VAL A 152 14.07 -6.68 15.02
CA VAL A 152 12.66 -6.75 14.63
C VAL A 152 12.03 -5.42 15.01
N ILE A 153 11.55 -4.63 14.05
CA ILE A 153 10.65 -3.51 14.36
C ILE A 153 9.31 -4.16 14.59
N VAL A 154 8.95 -4.29 15.86
CA VAL A 154 7.63 -4.76 16.21
C VAL A 154 6.69 -3.56 16.31
N ASP A 155 5.49 -3.84 15.84
CA ASP A 155 4.26 -3.06 15.81
C ASP A 155 3.99 -2.32 17.14
N ASP A 156 2.87 -1.60 17.27
CA ASP A 156 2.44 -0.99 18.53
C ASP A 156 2.25 -1.99 19.72
N PHE A 157 2.52 -3.27 19.46
CA PHE A 157 2.72 -4.41 20.38
C PHE A 157 4.19 -4.76 20.77
N ASP A 158 5.20 -3.95 20.43
CA ASP A 158 6.60 -4.28 20.77
C ASP A 158 6.83 -4.25 22.28
N MET A 159 7.35 -5.31 22.89
CA MET A 159 7.54 -5.42 24.35
C MET A 159 8.78 -4.67 24.91
N ARG A 160 9.40 -3.79 24.12
CA ARG A 160 10.06 -2.59 24.70
C ARG A 160 9.04 -1.54 25.15
N LEU A 161 7.78 -1.67 24.76
CA LEU A 161 6.62 -1.16 25.47
C LEU A 161 6.25 -2.10 26.64
N SER A 162 5.90 -1.51 27.77
CA SER A 162 5.26 -2.18 28.91
C SER A 162 3.94 -1.50 29.23
N PHE A 163 2.94 -2.27 29.65
CA PHE A 163 1.66 -1.75 30.13
C PHE A 163 1.59 -1.90 31.65
N GLU A 164 1.47 -0.79 32.39
CA GLU A 164 1.04 -0.80 33.79
C GLU A 164 -0.45 -0.44 33.86
N GLY A 165 -1.22 -1.24 34.59
CA GLY A 165 -2.62 -0.98 34.90
C GLY A 165 -2.81 -0.80 36.41
N ASP A 166 -3.76 0.04 36.80
CA ASP A 166 -4.30 0.14 38.16
C ASP A 166 -5.42 -0.91 38.40
#